data_AF-A0A127V8L3-F1
#
_entry.id   AF-A0A127V8L3-F1
#
_cell.length_a   1.000
_cell.length_b   1.000
_cell.length_c   1.000
_cell.angle_alpha   90.00
_cell.angle_beta   90.00
_cell.angle_gamma   90.00
#
_symmetry.space_group_name_H-M   'P 1'
#
loop_
_entity.id
_entity.type
_entity.pdbx_description
1 polymer ?
#
loop_
_entity_poly.entity_id
_entity_poly.type
_entity_poly.pdbx_seq_one_letter_code
_entity_poly.pdbx_strand_id
1 'polypeptide(L)'
;MLKSIKTSVLAVILISTAVIAHAQKKVNEGTLTYGITYELTAEQQSMASQLPAETKLKFSGNLLKIEMQQGPAKITIISDGVQKNGLVLVDVPPIQKQYAVKTTKEETEQTMGKPPVLSDFKGTGEKLKIGNYNTEKYTYKDDKGTAYELWATNDIQLPEGIIGEEFKALKGTPIKFTRVQNGVKAVLTITALTEDKVGPITLDVPPAYEVTTMDALRAMGGQ
;
A
#
# COMPACT_ATOMS: atom_id res chain seq x y z
N MET A 1 14.82 -62.86 -28.59
CA MET A 1 14.54 -61.41 -28.71
C MET A 1 13.61 -61.02 -27.59
N LEU A 2 14.04 -60.20 -26.62
CA LEU A 2 13.21 -59.49 -25.60
C LEU A 2 14.18 -58.84 -24.60
N LYS A 3 14.92 -57.81 -25.05
CA LYS A 3 15.82 -57.01 -24.21
C LYS A 3 15.69 -55.53 -24.60
N SER A 4 14.58 -54.88 -24.27
CA SER A 4 14.50 -53.40 -24.34
C SER A 4 13.36 -52.74 -23.56
N ILE A 5 12.47 -53.48 -22.88
CA ILE A 5 11.26 -52.86 -22.28
C ILE A 5 11.51 -52.09 -20.97
N LYS A 6 12.66 -52.27 -20.30
CA LYS A 6 12.89 -51.65 -18.97
C LYS A 6 13.39 -50.21 -18.99
N THR A 7 13.78 -49.67 -20.15
CA THR A 7 14.39 -48.33 -20.24
C THR A 7 13.42 -47.24 -20.74
N SER A 8 12.27 -47.61 -21.32
CA SER A 8 11.29 -46.63 -21.84
C SER A 8 10.31 -46.09 -20.81
N VAL A 9 10.13 -46.75 -19.66
CA VAL A 9 9.17 -46.29 -18.63
C VAL A 9 9.75 -45.14 -17.79
N LEU A 10 11.08 -45.02 -17.70
CA LEU A 10 11.72 -43.97 -16.90
C LEU A 10 11.74 -42.59 -17.60
N ALA A 11 11.61 -42.54 -18.92
CA ALA A 11 11.63 -41.30 -19.70
C ALA A 11 10.25 -40.61 -19.79
N VAL A 12 9.15 -41.32 -19.50
CA VAL A 12 7.79 -40.77 -19.59
C VAL A 12 7.31 -40.14 -18.27
N ILE A 13 7.92 -40.47 -17.13
CA ILE A 13 7.52 -39.92 -15.81
C ILE A 13 8.10 -38.51 -15.56
N LEU A 14 9.12 -38.09 -16.31
CA LEU A 14 9.79 -36.79 -16.12
C LEU A 14 9.11 -35.59 -16.82
N ILE A 15 8.06 -35.80 -17.63
CA ILE A 15 7.43 -34.74 -18.42
C ILE A 15 6.19 -34.13 -17.73
N SER A 16 5.65 -34.76 -16.68
CA SER A 16 4.35 -34.40 -16.11
C SER A 16 4.36 -33.49 -14.88
N THR A 17 5.50 -32.97 -14.43
CA THR A 17 5.55 -31.97 -13.35
C THR A 17 6.39 -30.76 -13.75
N ALA A 18 6.00 -30.11 -14.84
CA ALA A 18 6.22 -28.67 -14.95
C ALA A 18 5.34 -28.00 -13.88
N VAL A 19 5.81 -28.04 -12.62
CA VAL A 19 5.36 -27.10 -11.61
C VAL A 19 5.68 -25.75 -12.20
N ILE A 20 4.68 -25.07 -12.75
CA ILE A 20 4.77 -23.65 -13.08
C ILE A 20 4.94 -22.98 -11.72
N ALA A 21 6.18 -22.92 -11.25
CA ALA A 21 6.57 -22.12 -10.13
C ALA A 21 6.34 -20.69 -10.58
N HIS A 22 5.14 -20.17 -10.30
CA HIS A 22 4.86 -18.75 -10.38
C HIS A 22 5.73 -18.09 -9.32
N ALA A 23 6.98 -17.79 -9.69
CA ALA A 23 7.86 -16.96 -8.90
C ALA A 23 7.16 -15.60 -8.77
N GLN A 24 6.81 -15.24 -7.54
CA GLN A 24 6.14 -14.00 -7.22
C GLN A 24 6.98 -12.82 -7.75
N LYS A 25 6.42 -12.02 -8.67
CA LYS A 25 7.16 -10.94 -9.31
C LYS A 25 7.45 -9.85 -8.29
N LYS A 26 8.71 -9.65 -7.94
CA LYS A 26 9.11 -8.57 -7.04
C LYS A 26 9.04 -7.24 -7.77
N VAL A 27 8.30 -6.29 -7.21
CA VAL A 27 8.19 -4.92 -7.73
C VAL A 27 8.66 -3.97 -6.65
N ASN A 28 9.85 -3.40 -6.82
CA ASN A 28 10.47 -2.52 -5.83
C ASN A 28 10.27 -1.04 -6.12
N GLU A 29 9.89 -0.68 -7.34
CA GLU A 29 9.59 0.69 -7.74
C GLU A 29 8.38 0.73 -8.64
N GLY A 30 7.64 1.84 -8.61
CA GLY A 30 6.54 2.07 -9.53
C GLY A 30 5.45 2.95 -8.95
N THR A 31 4.34 2.97 -9.67
CA THR A 31 3.14 3.74 -9.32
C THR A 31 1.98 2.81 -9.03
N LEU A 32 1.41 2.94 -7.85
CA LEU A 32 0.30 2.13 -7.35
C LEU A 32 -0.95 3.00 -7.23
N THR A 33 -2.06 2.50 -7.76
CA THR A 33 -3.36 3.15 -7.67
C THR A 33 -4.30 2.27 -6.85
N TYR A 34 -4.91 2.87 -5.82
CA TYR A 34 -5.95 2.25 -5.00
C TYR A 34 -7.30 2.89 -5.31
N GLY A 35 -8.27 2.08 -5.70
CA GLY A 35 -9.68 2.45 -5.61
C GLY A 35 -10.15 2.29 -4.16
N ILE A 36 -10.97 3.23 -3.69
CA ILE A 36 -11.44 3.29 -2.31
C ILE A 36 -12.97 3.30 -2.32
N THR A 37 -13.56 2.39 -1.55
CA THR A 37 -15.00 2.37 -1.27
C THR A 37 -15.22 2.57 0.22
N TYR A 38 -16.05 3.54 0.59
CA TYR A 38 -16.30 3.89 1.98
C TYR A 38 -17.62 3.29 2.47
N GLU A 39 -17.58 2.69 3.65
CA GLU A 39 -18.77 2.28 4.40
C GLU A 39 -19.07 3.38 5.43
N LEU A 40 -19.91 4.33 5.04
CA LEU A 40 -20.27 5.50 5.86
C LEU A 40 -21.55 5.25 6.65
N THR A 41 -21.59 5.73 7.90
CA THR A 41 -22.83 5.83 8.67
C THR A 41 -23.68 7.00 8.16
N ALA A 42 -24.96 7.05 8.56
CA ALA A 42 -25.87 8.14 8.18
C ALA A 42 -25.32 9.53 8.58
N GLU A 43 -24.63 9.63 9.72
CA GLU A 43 -24.02 10.87 10.21
C GLU A 43 -22.77 11.26 9.41
N GLN A 44 -22.06 10.27 8.85
CA GLN A 44 -20.87 10.46 8.02
C GLN A 44 -21.21 10.72 6.54
N GLN A 45 -22.48 10.65 6.14
CA GLN A 45 -22.84 10.83 4.74
C GLN A 45 -22.52 12.24 4.22
N SER A 46 -22.48 13.24 5.11
CA SER A 46 -22.14 14.62 4.80
C SER A 46 -20.69 14.82 4.32
N MET A 47 -19.76 13.93 4.69
CA MET A 47 -18.36 13.98 4.26
C MET A 47 -18.08 13.15 3.00
N ALA A 48 -19.07 12.41 2.48
CA ALA A 48 -18.88 11.52 1.33
C ALA A 48 -18.29 12.22 0.10
N SER A 49 -18.67 13.49 -0.15
CA SER A 49 -18.19 14.30 -1.26
C SER A 49 -16.73 14.76 -1.12
N GLN A 50 -16.16 14.70 0.08
CA GLN A 50 -14.79 15.09 0.37
C GLN A 50 -13.83 13.89 0.39
N LEU A 51 -14.36 12.67 0.40
CA LEU A 51 -13.57 11.45 0.47
C LEU A 51 -13.10 11.04 -0.94
N PRO A 52 -11.80 10.79 -1.14
CA PRO A 52 -11.27 10.43 -2.46
C PRO A 52 -11.69 9.02 -2.86
N ALA A 53 -12.31 8.87 -4.04
CA ALA A 53 -12.63 7.55 -4.59
C ALA A 53 -11.38 6.77 -5.05
N GLU A 54 -10.26 7.46 -5.26
CA GLU A 54 -9.00 6.88 -5.72
C GLU A 54 -7.81 7.61 -5.10
N THR A 55 -6.78 6.86 -4.73
CA THR A 55 -5.48 7.41 -4.32
C THR A 55 -4.36 6.80 -5.15
N LYS A 56 -3.52 7.66 -5.71
CA LYS A 56 -2.34 7.28 -6.47
C LYS A 56 -1.08 7.59 -5.67
N LEU A 57 -0.20 6.61 -5.50
CA LEU A 57 1.08 6.76 -4.84
C LEU A 57 2.21 6.25 -5.72
N LYS A 58 3.36 6.90 -5.64
CA LYS A 58 4.62 6.42 -6.20
C LYS A 58 5.41 5.76 -5.09
N PHE A 59 6.16 4.71 -5.38
CA PHE A 59 7.00 4.06 -4.39
C PHE A 59 8.35 3.63 -4.95
N SER A 60 9.34 3.57 -4.07
CA SER A 60 10.67 3.05 -4.33
C SER A 60 11.22 2.47 -3.02
N GLY A 61 11.35 1.14 -2.96
CA GLY A 61 11.65 0.41 -1.73
C GLY A 61 10.56 0.66 -0.69
N ASN A 62 10.96 1.09 0.51
CA ASN A 62 10.03 1.38 1.61
C ASN A 62 9.48 2.79 1.58
N LEU A 63 9.94 3.63 0.64
CA LEU A 63 9.52 5.01 0.52
C LEU A 63 8.31 5.11 -0.41
N LEU A 64 7.27 5.77 0.08
CA LEU A 64 6.11 6.16 -0.71
C LEU A 64 6.09 7.68 -0.87
N LYS A 65 5.56 8.14 -2.00
CA LYS A 65 5.33 9.54 -2.32
C LYS A 65 3.90 9.72 -2.82
N ILE A 66 3.18 10.63 -2.19
CA ILE A 66 1.84 11.06 -2.59
C ILE A 66 1.93 12.54 -2.95
N GLU A 67 1.36 12.92 -4.08
CA GLU A 67 1.26 14.31 -4.52
C GLU A 67 -0.21 14.69 -4.59
N MET A 68 -0.59 15.77 -3.91
CA MET A 68 -1.96 16.28 -3.88
C MET A 68 -1.97 17.80 -4.04
N GLN A 69 -3.06 18.32 -4.61
CA GLN A 69 -3.27 19.76 -4.77
C GLN A 69 -4.35 20.18 -3.77
N GLN A 70 -4.02 21.15 -2.91
CA GLN A 70 -4.96 21.75 -1.96
C GLN A 70 -5.09 23.25 -2.27
N GLY A 71 -6.12 23.62 -3.02
CA GLY A 71 -6.27 24.99 -3.52
C GLY A 71 -5.05 25.41 -4.34
N PRO A 72 -4.40 26.55 -4.04
CA PRO A 72 -3.18 26.96 -4.72
C PRO A 72 -1.93 26.17 -4.30
N ALA A 73 -1.97 25.43 -3.19
CA ALA A 73 -0.81 24.74 -2.65
C ALA A 73 -0.63 23.35 -3.25
N LYS A 74 0.58 23.01 -3.66
CA LYS A 74 0.98 21.64 -4.01
C LYS A 74 1.60 20.99 -2.77
N ILE A 75 1.01 19.89 -2.32
CA ILE A 75 1.48 19.12 -1.17
C ILE A 75 2.10 17.82 -1.67
N THR A 76 3.34 17.56 -1.27
CA THR A 76 4.00 16.27 -1.48
C THR A 76 4.29 15.63 -0.14
N ILE A 77 3.75 14.45 0.09
CA ILE A 77 3.98 13.66 1.29
C ILE A 77 4.91 12.51 0.91
N ILE A 78 6.02 12.39 1.61
CA ILE A 78 6.97 11.28 1.50
C ILE A 78 7.00 10.57 2.85
N SER A 79 6.93 9.26 2.85
CA SER A 79 6.94 8.47 4.09
C SER A 79 7.76 7.19 3.92
N ASP A 80 8.49 6.81 4.95
CA ASP A 80 9.12 5.49 5.07
C ASP A 80 8.17 4.57 5.84
N GLY A 81 7.61 3.55 5.17
CA GLY A 81 6.67 2.64 5.81
C GLY A 81 7.28 1.71 6.86
N VAL A 82 8.61 1.60 6.93
CA VAL A 82 9.33 0.78 7.91
C VAL A 82 9.83 1.63 9.08
N GLN A 83 10.48 2.76 8.78
CA GLN A 83 10.98 3.68 9.83
C GLN A 83 9.87 4.54 10.43
N LYS A 84 8.73 4.68 9.73
CA LYS A 84 7.56 5.49 10.10
C LYS A 84 7.88 6.97 10.28
N ASN A 85 8.94 7.47 9.67
CA ASN A 85 9.23 8.89 9.55
C ASN A 85 8.78 9.41 8.19
N GLY A 86 8.72 10.73 8.04
CA GLY A 86 8.21 11.33 6.82
C GLY A 86 8.69 12.75 6.59
N LEU A 87 8.35 13.25 5.40
CA LEU A 87 8.61 14.60 4.95
C LEU A 87 7.37 15.10 4.19
N VAL A 88 6.80 16.20 4.67
CA VAL A 88 5.74 16.92 3.99
C VAL A 88 6.35 18.17 3.37
N LEU A 89 6.18 18.34 2.07
CA LEU A 89 6.59 19.50 1.30
C LEU A 89 5.35 20.25 0.85
N VAL A 90 5.26 21.53 1.18
CA VAL A 90 4.18 22.41 0.77
C VAL A 90 4.75 23.52 -0.08
N ASP A 91 4.35 23.56 -1.34
CA ASP A 91 4.69 24.63 -2.28
C ASP A 91 3.46 25.50 -2.51
N VAL A 92 3.59 26.80 -2.27
CA VAL A 92 2.52 27.80 -2.47
C VAL A 92 2.98 28.79 -3.54
N PRO A 93 2.81 28.46 -4.84
CA PRO A 93 3.29 29.29 -5.94
C PRO A 93 2.83 30.76 -5.91
N PRO A 94 1.57 31.10 -5.54
CA PRO A 94 1.13 32.50 -5.56
C PRO A 94 1.92 33.44 -4.65
N ILE A 95 2.48 32.93 -3.56
CA ILE A 95 3.32 33.72 -2.63
C ILE A 95 4.80 33.32 -2.70
N GLN A 96 5.17 32.43 -3.63
CA GLN A 96 6.52 31.92 -3.84
C GLN A 96 7.16 31.41 -2.52
N LYS A 97 6.37 30.71 -1.69
CA LYS A 97 6.82 30.12 -0.43
C LYS A 97 6.79 28.60 -0.52
N GLN A 98 7.84 27.97 0.02
CA GLN A 98 8.01 26.54 0.07
C GLN A 98 8.38 26.13 1.50
N TYR A 99 7.62 25.21 2.09
CA TYR A 99 7.77 24.77 3.46
C TYR A 99 7.98 23.27 3.54
N ALA A 100 8.91 22.83 4.38
CA ALA A 100 9.18 21.43 4.67
C ALA A 100 8.89 21.13 6.13
N VAL A 101 8.13 20.07 6.39
CA VAL A 101 7.89 19.54 7.73
C VAL A 101 8.39 18.11 7.78
N LYS A 102 9.36 17.83 8.64
CA LYS A 102 9.77 16.45 8.94
C LYS A 102 8.85 15.89 10.01
N THR A 103 8.44 14.64 9.85
CA THR A 103 7.64 13.94 10.86
C THR A 103 8.45 12.79 11.44
N THR A 104 8.43 12.66 12.77
CA THR A 104 9.01 11.49 13.45
C THR A 104 8.03 10.32 13.45
N LYS A 105 8.52 9.17 13.91
CA LYS A 105 7.68 7.99 14.14
C LYS A 105 6.58 8.26 15.15
N GLU A 106 6.91 8.95 16.24
CA GLU A 106 5.96 9.27 17.31
C GLU A 106 4.85 10.17 16.81
N GLU A 107 5.17 11.23 16.05
CA GLU A 107 4.19 12.13 15.46
C GLU A 107 3.31 11.41 14.42
N THR A 108 3.93 10.53 13.61
CA THR A 108 3.22 9.72 12.62
C THR A 108 2.25 8.76 13.30
N GLU A 109 2.66 8.06 14.36
CA GLU A 109 1.79 7.16 15.14
C GLU A 109 0.70 7.91 15.93
N GLN A 110 0.97 9.13 16.40
CA GLN A 110 -0.07 9.98 17.01
C GLN A 110 -1.13 10.39 16.00
N THR A 111 -0.73 10.67 14.75
CA THR A 111 -1.63 11.17 13.71
C THR A 111 -2.39 10.04 13.01
N MET A 112 -1.69 8.96 12.64
CA MET A 112 -2.27 7.83 11.89
C MET A 112 -2.80 6.72 12.80
N GLY A 113 -2.53 6.79 14.10
CA GLY A 113 -2.74 5.69 15.03
C GLY A 113 -1.68 4.60 14.86
N LYS A 114 -1.64 3.68 15.83
CA LYS A 114 -0.82 2.48 15.70
C LYS A 114 -1.54 1.47 14.81
N PRO A 115 -0.86 0.86 13.84
CA PRO A 115 -1.47 -0.20 13.04
C PRO A 115 -1.87 -1.37 13.95
N PRO A 116 -3.04 -2.00 13.69
CA PRO A 116 -3.45 -3.17 14.46
C PRO A 116 -2.47 -4.32 14.23
N VAL A 117 -2.31 -5.18 15.24
CA VAL A 117 -1.57 -6.43 15.07
C VAL A 117 -2.53 -7.43 14.43
N LEU A 118 -2.30 -7.78 13.17
CA LEU A 118 -3.09 -8.77 12.46
C LEU A 118 -2.46 -10.16 12.58
N SER A 119 -3.29 -11.17 12.79
CA SER A 119 -2.85 -12.55 13.00
C SER A 119 -3.81 -13.56 12.39
N ASP A 120 -3.43 -14.84 12.44
CA ASP A 120 -4.26 -15.99 12.01
C ASP A 120 -4.69 -15.93 10.53
N PHE A 121 -3.82 -15.47 9.64
CA PHE A 121 -4.07 -15.46 8.19
C PHE A 121 -4.28 -16.88 7.67
N LYS A 122 -5.51 -17.17 7.22
CA LYS A 122 -5.92 -18.48 6.69
C LYS A 122 -6.58 -18.32 5.33
N GLY A 123 -6.00 -18.95 4.31
CA GLY A 123 -6.60 -19.05 2.99
C GLY A 123 -7.90 -19.86 3.05
N THR A 124 -8.95 -19.38 2.40
CA THR A 124 -10.24 -20.07 2.34
C THR A 124 -10.35 -21.02 1.15
N GLY A 125 -9.40 -20.96 0.21
CA GLY A 125 -9.47 -21.64 -1.09
C GLY A 125 -10.37 -20.93 -2.11
N GLU A 126 -11.11 -19.88 -1.72
CA GLU A 126 -11.94 -19.09 -2.63
C GLU A 126 -11.03 -18.22 -3.52
N LYS A 127 -11.21 -18.31 -4.84
CA LYS A 127 -10.38 -17.63 -5.83
C LYS A 127 -11.20 -16.65 -6.65
N LEU A 128 -10.65 -15.46 -6.89
CA LEU A 128 -11.24 -14.42 -7.71
C LEU A 128 -10.14 -13.70 -8.48
N LYS A 129 -10.45 -13.27 -9.71
CA LYS A 129 -9.57 -12.36 -10.44
C LYS A 129 -9.97 -10.92 -10.10
N ILE A 130 -9.05 -10.14 -9.53
CA ILE A 130 -9.25 -8.73 -9.22
C ILE A 130 -8.26 -7.92 -10.06
N GLY A 131 -8.78 -7.15 -11.02
CA GLY A 131 -7.96 -6.49 -12.04
C GLY A 131 -7.14 -7.52 -12.82
N ASN A 132 -5.81 -7.40 -12.78
CA ASN A 132 -4.88 -8.31 -13.46
C ASN A 132 -4.35 -9.44 -12.56
N TYR A 133 -4.79 -9.52 -11.30
CA TYR A 133 -4.23 -10.45 -10.33
C TYR A 133 -5.16 -11.64 -10.07
N ASN A 134 -4.56 -12.82 -10.02
CA ASN A 134 -5.17 -14.01 -9.44
C ASN A 134 -5.10 -13.87 -7.92
N THR A 135 -6.26 -13.83 -7.27
CA THR A 135 -6.34 -13.64 -5.82
C THR A 135 -6.99 -14.84 -5.14
N GLU A 136 -6.58 -15.08 -3.91
CA GLU A 136 -7.23 -15.97 -2.96
C GLU A 136 -7.74 -15.15 -1.78
N LYS A 137 -8.92 -15.53 -1.27
CA LYS A 137 -9.50 -14.92 -0.08
C LYS A 137 -8.84 -15.50 1.18
N TYR A 138 -8.51 -14.61 2.11
CA TYR A 138 -7.97 -14.95 3.43
C TYR A 138 -8.90 -14.42 4.51
N THR A 139 -8.98 -15.17 5.60
CA THR A 139 -9.50 -14.69 6.88
C THR A 139 -8.34 -14.34 7.81
N TYR A 140 -8.53 -13.34 8.67
CA TYR A 140 -7.54 -12.93 9.67
C TYR A 140 -8.24 -12.31 10.89
N LYS A 141 -7.49 -12.08 11.96
CA LYS A 141 -7.99 -11.44 13.19
C LYS A 141 -7.20 -10.18 13.53
N ASP A 142 -7.88 -9.19 14.09
CA ASP A 142 -7.23 -8.04 14.74
C ASP A 142 -6.78 -8.37 16.18
N ASP A 143 -6.26 -7.35 16.87
CA ASP A 143 -5.82 -7.39 18.25
C ASP A 143 -6.97 -7.66 19.25
N LYS A 144 -8.22 -7.43 18.85
CA LYS A 144 -9.43 -7.69 19.63
C LYS A 144 -10.04 -9.07 19.33
N GLY A 145 -9.44 -9.84 18.42
CA GLY A 145 -9.93 -11.15 17.99
C GLY A 145 -11.10 -11.08 17.00
N THR A 146 -11.44 -9.90 16.50
CA THR A 146 -12.47 -9.69 15.47
C THR A 146 -11.99 -10.28 14.16
N ALA A 147 -12.83 -11.11 13.52
CA ALA A 147 -12.50 -11.73 12.26
C ALA A 147 -12.78 -10.79 11.07
N TYR A 148 -11.84 -10.76 10.12
CA TYR A 148 -11.91 -9.98 8.90
C TYR A 148 -11.53 -10.83 7.70
N GLU A 149 -11.79 -10.28 6.51
CA GLU A 149 -11.48 -10.90 5.24
C GLU A 149 -10.67 -9.95 4.36
N LEU A 150 -9.75 -10.51 3.59
CA LEU A 150 -9.03 -9.80 2.52
C LEU A 150 -8.84 -10.71 1.32
N TRP A 151 -8.45 -10.13 0.19
CA TRP A 151 -7.97 -10.85 -0.99
C TRP A 151 -6.50 -10.57 -1.18
N ALA A 152 -5.69 -11.61 -1.35
CA ALA A 152 -4.25 -11.51 -1.57
C ALA A 152 -3.83 -12.25 -2.84
N THR A 153 -2.70 -11.84 -3.41
CA THR A 153 -2.11 -12.48 -4.59
C THR A 153 -0.66 -12.92 -4.34
N ASN A 154 -0.25 -13.96 -5.06
CA ASN A 154 1.15 -14.37 -5.21
C ASN A 154 1.71 -14.02 -6.61
N ASP A 155 0.98 -13.23 -7.41
CA ASP A 155 1.46 -12.79 -8.73
C ASP A 155 2.55 -11.71 -8.58
N ILE A 156 2.43 -10.85 -7.55
CA ILE A 156 3.38 -9.76 -7.24
C ILE A 156 3.78 -9.76 -5.76
N GLN A 157 4.99 -9.27 -5.47
CA GLN A 157 5.50 -8.95 -4.13
C GLN A 157 5.89 -7.48 -4.07
N LEU A 158 5.20 -6.72 -3.23
CA LEU A 158 5.53 -5.33 -2.92
C LEU A 158 6.41 -5.25 -1.65
N PRO A 159 7.17 -4.16 -1.46
CA PRO A 159 8.00 -3.97 -0.27
C PRO A 159 7.14 -3.85 1.00
N GLU A 160 7.70 -4.23 2.15
CA GLU A 160 7.00 -4.17 3.45
C GLU A 160 6.47 -2.77 3.76
N GLY A 161 7.27 -1.74 3.48
CA GLY A 161 6.87 -0.35 3.66
C GLY A 161 5.68 0.09 2.79
N ILE A 162 5.32 -0.68 1.76
CA ILE A 162 4.21 -0.37 0.86
C ILE A 162 2.97 -1.18 1.20
N ILE A 163 3.11 -2.46 1.54
CA ILE A 163 1.98 -3.29 1.97
C ILE A 163 1.44 -2.89 3.35
N GLY A 164 2.32 -2.39 4.24
CA GLY A 164 2.01 -2.12 5.64
C GLY A 164 2.49 -3.24 6.57
N GLU A 165 3.10 -2.83 7.68
CA GLU A 165 3.68 -3.74 8.68
C GLU A 165 2.63 -4.72 9.25
N GLU A 166 1.36 -4.32 9.31
CA GLU A 166 0.29 -5.16 9.83
C GLU A 166 0.07 -6.44 8.99
N PHE A 167 0.47 -6.42 7.71
CA PHE A 167 0.35 -7.57 6.82
C PHE A 167 1.63 -8.40 6.73
N LYS A 168 2.66 -8.16 7.55
CA LYS A 168 3.93 -8.90 7.47
C LYS A 168 3.80 -10.43 7.63
N ALA A 169 2.76 -10.88 8.36
CA ALA A 169 2.47 -12.30 8.55
C ALA A 169 1.67 -12.93 7.38
N LEU A 170 1.13 -12.12 6.47
CA LEU A 170 0.45 -12.57 5.26
C LEU A 170 1.49 -13.06 4.25
N LYS A 171 1.33 -14.30 3.79
CA LYS A 171 2.18 -14.89 2.73
C LYS A 171 1.63 -14.51 1.35
N GLY A 172 1.63 -13.21 1.03
CA GLY A 172 1.12 -12.67 -0.23
C GLY A 172 0.95 -11.14 -0.19
N THR A 173 0.70 -10.54 -1.34
CA THR A 173 0.40 -9.10 -1.42
C THR A 173 -1.10 -8.87 -1.30
N PRO A 174 -1.59 -8.07 -0.33
CA PRO A 174 -3.02 -7.77 -0.22
C PRO A 174 -3.47 -6.90 -1.40
N ILE A 175 -4.47 -7.38 -2.15
CA ILE A 175 -5.06 -6.68 -3.30
C ILE A 175 -6.33 -5.95 -2.91
N LYS A 176 -7.17 -6.55 -2.04
CA LYS A 176 -8.40 -5.92 -1.52
C LYS A 176 -8.52 -6.17 -0.03
N PHE A 177 -8.57 -5.11 0.76
CA PHE A 177 -8.60 -5.21 2.22
C PHE A 177 -9.32 -4.01 2.84
N THR A 178 -9.72 -4.15 4.09
CA THR A 178 -10.39 -3.09 4.84
C THR A 178 -9.38 -2.37 5.74
N ARG A 179 -9.44 -1.05 5.78
CA ARG A 179 -8.85 -0.24 6.85
C ARG A 179 -9.91 0.64 7.50
N VAL A 180 -9.74 0.88 8.79
CA VAL A 180 -10.54 1.87 9.53
C VAL A 180 -9.60 3.03 9.82
N GLN A 181 -9.93 4.22 9.31
CA GLN A 181 -9.18 5.45 9.55
C GLN A 181 -10.13 6.49 10.11
N ASN A 182 -9.81 7.05 11.28
CA ASN A 182 -10.65 8.05 11.97
C ASN A 182 -12.12 7.62 12.13
N GLY A 183 -12.36 6.33 12.38
CA GLY A 183 -13.72 5.77 12.52
C GLY A 183 -14.49 5.61 11.20
N VAL A 184 -13.86 5.89 10.05
CA VAL A 184 -14.41 5.62 8.72
C VAL A 184 -13.83 4.31 8.20
N LYS A 185 -14.70 3.36 7.89
CA LYS A 185 -14.31 2.07 7.31
C LYS A 185 -14.19 2.23 5.79
N ALA A 186 -13.03 1.89 5.27
CA ALA A 186 -12.70 1.98 3.85
C ALA A 186 -12.20 0.64 3.33
N VAL A 187 -12.74 0.19 2.21
CA VAL A 187 -12.25 -0.96 1.44
C VAL A 187 -11.32 -0.42 0.35
N LEU A 188 -10.04 -0.76 0.46
CA LEU A 188 -9.02 -0.41 -0.52
C LEU A 188 -8.88 -1.58 -1.50
N THR A 189 -8.79 -1.27 -2.79
CA THR A 189 -8.51 -2.26 -3.85
C THR A 189 -7.42 -1.73 -4.76
N ILE A 190 -6.36 -2.51 -5.01
CA ILE A 190 -5.36 -2.17 -6.03
C ILE A 190 -6.03 -2.25 -7.41
N THR A 191 -6.18 -1.11 -8.08
CA THR A 191 -6.79 -1.01 -9.41
C THR A 191 -5.74 -0.98 -10.52
N ALA A 192 -4.55 -0.44 -10.23
CA ALA A 192 -3.44 -0.44 -11.17
C ALA A 192 -2.08 -0.47 -10.46
N LEU A 193 -1.11 -1.13 -11.09
CA LEU A 193 0.31 -1.06 -10.76
C LEU A 193 1.07 -0.83 -12.06
N THR A 194 1.84 0.25 -12.12
CA THR A 194 2.72 0.56 -13.24
C THR A 194 4.16 0.47 -12.77
N GLU A 195 4.98 -0.29 -13.48
CA GLU A 195 6.43 -0.42 -13.21
C GLU A 195 7.18 0.67 -13.96
N ASP A 196 7.01 1.91 -13.50
CA ASP A 196 7.69 3.08 -14.03
C ASP A 196 8.83 3.55 -13.12
N LYS A 197 9.86 4.15 -13.73
CA LYS A 197 10.91 4.83 -12.97
C LYS A 197 10.33 6.10 -12.35
N VAL A 198 10.07 6.08 -11.05
CA VAL A 198 9.44 7.18 -10.32
C VAL A 198 10.40 8.31 -9.90
N GLY A 199 11.69 8.17 -10.22
CA GLY A 199 12.74 9.08 -9.79
C GLY A 199 13.14 8.86 -8.32
N PRO A 200 14.15 9.59 -7.82
CA PRO A 200 14.57 9.46 -6.43
C PRO A 200 13.46 9.93 -5.49
N ILE A 201 13.00 9.04 -4.63
CA ILE A 201 12.19 9.38 -3.46
C ILE A 201 13.15 9.47 -2.28
N THR A 202 13.18 10.61 -1.60
CA THR A 202 14.08 10.86 -0.45
C THR A 202 13.35 11.66 0.63
N LEU A 203 13.80 11.50 1.87
CA LEU A 203 13.39 12.30 3.03
C LEU A 203 14.30 13.52 3.26
N ASP A 204 15.22 13.80 2.32
CA ASP A 204 16.03 15.00 2.33
C ASP A 204 15.19 16.22 1.96
N VAL A 205 15.40 17.31 2.71
CA VAL A 205 14.72 18.58 2.45
C VAL A 205 15.37 19.24 1.23
N PRO A 206 14.62 19.57 0.16
CA PRO A 206 15.21 20.24 -0.98
C PRO A 206 15.66 21.66 -0.60
N PRO A 207 16.75 22.21 -1.20
CA PRO A 207 17.35 23.48 -0.75
C PRO A 207 16.43 24.71 -0.76
N ALA A 208 15.37 24.69 -1.58
CA ALA A 208 14.44 25.80 -1.70
C ALA A 208 13.35 25.83 -0.61
N TYR A 209 13.28 24.79 0.22
CA TYR A 209 12.24 24.65 1.25
C TYR A 209 12.72 25.14 2.61
N GLU A 210 11.90 25.99 3.24
CA GLU A 210 12.07 26.42 4.61
C GLU A 210 11.55 25.34 5.58
N VAL A 211 12.40 24.85 6.48
CA VAL A 211 11.96 23.87 7.48
C VAL A 211 11.09 24.55 8.53
N THR A 212 9.91 24.01 8.77
CA THR A 212 8.94 24.50 9.76
C THR A 212 8.28 23.34 10.51
N THR A 213 7.36 23.65 11.42
CA THR A 213 6.56 22.65 12.14
C THR A 213 5.16 22.54 11.55
N MET A 214 4.49 21.42 11.80
CA MET A 214 3.10 21.24 11.36
C MET A 214 2.18 22.30 12.00
N ASP A 215 2.42 22.68 13.25
CA ASP A 215 1.61 23.69 13.95
C ASP A 215 1.82 25.10 13.38
N ALA A 216 3.05 25.46 13.04
CA ALA A 216 3.32 26.72 12.34
C ALA A 216 2.67 26.74 10.96
N LEU A 217 2.72 25.62 10.23
CA LEU A 217 2.07 25.48 8.93
C LEU A 217 0.55 25.64 9.03
N ARG A 218 -0.10 25.01 10.02
CA ARG A 218 -1.54 25.17 10.31
C ARG A 218 -1.88 26.61 10.65
N ALA A 219 -1.07 27.27 11.47
CA ALA A 219 -1.27 28.68 11.83
C ALA A 219 -1.18 29.61 10.61
N MET A 220 -0.35 29.28 9.61
CA MET A 220 -0.24 30.02 8.34
C MET A 220 -1.40 29.74 7.37
N GLY A 221 -2.02 28.55 7.46
CA GLY A 221 -3.11 28.11 6.57
C GLY A 221 -4.47 28.75 6.84
N GLY A 222 -4.67 29.36 8.01
CA GLY A 222 -5.93 30.01 8.38
C GLY A 222 -7.11 29.04 8.53
N GLN A 223 -7.26 28.50 9.75
CA GLN A 223 -8.27 27.52 10.23
C GLN A 223 -8.04 26.06 9.80
#